data_AF-A0A4R2LL83-F1
#
_entry.id   AF-A0A4R2LL83-F1
#
_cell.length_a   1.000
_cell.length_b   1.000
_cell.length_c   1.000
_cell.angle_alpha   90.00
_cell.angle_beta   90.00
_cell.angle_gamma   90.00
#
_symmetry.space_group_name_H-M   'P 1'
#
loop_
_entity.id
_entity.type
_entity.pdbx_description
1 polymer ?
#
loop_
_entity_poly.entity_id
_entity_poly.type
_entity_poly.pdbx_seq_one_letter_code
_entity_poly.pdbx_strand_id
1 'polypeptide(L)' 'MIGKIMKAASFRGCVQYVTGKEGATILASDGVLIGSVDSITESFEFQRQMNTRISKPVGHIALSFKPEDKDKLTD' A
#
# COMPACT_ATOMS: atom_id res chain seq x y z
N MET A 1 11.81 13.44 -7.91
CA MET A 1 10.85 12.38 -7.60
C MET A 1 10.54 11.58 -8.87
N ILE A 2 10.44 10.26 -8.77
CA ILE A 2 9.94 9.37 -9.83
C ILE A 2 8.77 8.57 -9.25
N GLY A 3 7.65 8.51 -9.98
CA GLY A 3 6.49 7.71 -9.63
C GLY A 3 6.40 6.45 -10.49
N LYS A 4 6.15 5.30 -9.87
CA LYS A 4 5.83 4.04 -10.56
C LYS A 4 4.44 3.56 -10.17
N ILE A 5 3.57 3.39 -11.16
CA ILE A 5 2.19 2.90 -10.96
C ILE A 5 2.13 1.42 -11.31
N MET A 6 1.55 0.62 -10.43
CA MET A 6 1.36 -0.81 -10.59
C MET A 6 -0.09 -1.20 -10.34
N LYS A 7 -0.60 -2.15 -11.13
CA LYS A 7 -1.91 -2.78 -10.92
C LYS A 7 -1.72 -4.26 -10.61
N ALA A 8 -2.36 -4.74 -9.55
CA ALA A 8 -2.24 -6.13 -9.11
C ALA A 8 -3.60 -6.75 -8.77
N ALA A 9 -3.63 -8.09 -8.73
CA ALA A 9 -4.82 -8.86 -8.40
C ALA A 9 -4.94 -9.17 -6.90
N SER A 10 -3.84 -9.09 -6.14
CA SER A 10 -3.78 -9.49 -4.73
C SER A 10 -3.27 -8.35 -3.84
N PHE A 11 -4.01 -8.02 -2.79
CA PHE A 11 -3.61 -7.02 -1.81
C PHE A 11 -2.46 -7.51 -0.92
N ARG A 12 -2.43 -8.80 -0.57
CA ARG A 12 -1.45 -9.37 0.36
C ARG A 12 0.00 -9.08 -0.04
N GLY A 13 0.33 -9.32 -1.32
CA GLY A 13 1.68 -9.07 -1.83
C GLY A 13 2.07 -7.59 -1.77
N CYS A 14 1.11 -6.69 -2.00
CA CYS A 14 1.33 -5.26 -1.92
C CYS A 14 1.51 -4.79 -0.48
N VAL A 15 0.66 -5.25 0.44
CA VAL A 15 0.72 -4.91 1.87
C VAL A 15 2.06 -5.38 2.47
N GLN A 16 2.40 -6.66 2.27
CA GLN A 16 3.67 -7.21 2.74
C GLN A 16 4.89 -6.42 2.20
N TYR A 17 4.84 -5.98 0.94
CA TYR A 17 5.93 -5.23 0.32
C TYR A 17 6.13 -3.84 0.95
N VAL A 18 5.05 -3.13 1.30
CA VAL A 18 5.13 -1.77 1.82
C VAL A 18 5.34 -1.71 3.34
N THR A 19 4.72 -2.62 4.10
CA THR A 19 4.81 -2.64 5.57
C THR A 19 5.94 -3.54 6.09
N GLY A 20 6.47 -4.45 5.25
CA GLY A 20 7.48 -5.41 5.66
C GLY A 20 8.93 -4.92 5.61
N LYS A 21 9.17 -3.65 5.27
CA LYS A 21 10.51 -3.05 5.25
C LYS A 21 10.86 -2.53 6.64
N GLU A 22 12.13 -2.65 7.01
CA GLU A 22 12.64 -2.06 8.25
C GLU A 22 12.45 -0.54 8.23
N GLY A 23 11.90 0.01 9.31
CA GLY A 23 11.58 1.44 9.42
C GLY A 23 10.35 1.89 8.61
N ALA A 24 9.55 0.96 8.06
CA ALA A 24 8.30 1.32 7.41
C ALA A 24 7.25 1.77 8.44
N THR A 25 6.69 2.95 8.20
CA THR A 25 5.64 3.54 9.04
C THR A 25 4.41 3.87 8.19
N ILE A 26 3.22 3.62 8.72
CA ILE A 26 1.96 4.03 8.10
C ILE A 26 1.68 5.48 8.53
N LEU A 27 1.68 6.40 7.56
CA LEU A 27 1.42 7.83 7.80
C LEU A 27 -0.09 8.13 7.94
N ALA A 28 -0.92 7.43 7.15
CA ALA A 28 -2.37 7.56 7.17
C ALA A 28 -3.02 6.29 6.63
N SER A 29 -4.22 5.99 7.12
CA SER A 29 -5.08 4.93 6.59
C SER A 29 -6.54 5.32 6.72
N ASP A 30 -7.37 4.84 5.80
CA ASP A 30 -8.82 4.96 5.89
C ASP A 30 -9.48 3.63 5.48
N GLY A 31 -10.56 3.26 6.19
CA GLY A 31 -11.35 2.06 5.89
C GLY A 31 -10.65 0.71 6.11
N VAL A 32 -9.46 0.66 6.71
CA VAL A 32 -8.71 -0.57 6.97
C VAL A 32 -8.26 -0.68 8.42
N LEU A 33 -8.23 -1.91 8.94
CA LEU A 33 -7.73 -2.20 10.27
C LEU A 33 -6.19 -2.25 10.25
N ILE A 34 -5.55 -1.23 10.82
CA ILE A 34 -4.09 -1.22 11.01
C ILE A 34 -3.75 -2.19 12.14
N GLY A 35 -2.90 -3.17 11.85
CA GLY A 35 -2.39 -4.11 12.85
C GLY A 35 -1.35 -5.03 12.27
N SER A 36 -1.80 -6.12 11.65
CA SER A 36 -0.92 -7.04 10.93
C SER A 36 -1.12 -6.93 9.42
N VAL A 37 -0.18 -7.49 8.65
CA VAL A 37 -0.33 -7.66 7.19
C VAL A 37 -1.64 -8.38 6.88
N ASP A 38 -2.01 -9.38 7.67
CA ASP A 38 -3.23 -10.15 7.45
C ASP A 38 -4.48 -9.31 7.73
N SER A 39 -4.54 -8.55 8.83
CA SER A 39 -5.69 -7.67 9.14
C SER A 39 -5.92 -6.59 8.08
N ILE A 40 -4.84 -5.97 7.57
CA ILE A 40 -4.92 -4.98 6.51
C ILE A 40 -5.38 -5.65 5.20
N THR A 41 -4.81 -6.80 4.88
CA THR A 41 -5.17 -7.57 3.67
C THR A 41 -6.64 -7.98 3.68
N GLU A 42 -7.13 -8.53 4.80
CA GLU A 42 -8.52 -8.93 4.95
C GLU A 42 -9.48 -7.75 4.82
N SER A 43 -9.12 -6.58 5.38
CA SER A 43 -9.91 -5.36 5.21
C SER A 43 -10.10 -4.99 3.73
N PHE A 44 -9.02 -5.04 2.93
CA PHE A 44 -9.10 -4.76 1.50
C PHE A 44 -9.84 -5.85 0.72
N GLU A 45 -9.62 -7.13 1.03
CA GLU A 45 -10.32 -8.23 0.36
C GLU A 45 -11.82 -8.23 0.69
N PHE A 46 -12.21 -7.82 1.90
CA PHE A 46 -13.62 -7.59 2.25
C PHE A 46 -14.22 -6.49 1.38
N GLN A 47 -13.54 -5.35 1.23
CA GLN A 47 -14.00 -4.28 0.36
C GLN A 47 -14.09 -4.70 -1.11
N ARG A 48 -13.15 -5.52 -1.60
CA ARG A 48 -13.15 -6.07 -2.96
C ARG A 48 -14.43 -6.84 -3.28
N GLN A 49 -14.99 -7.56 -2.29
CA GLN A 49 -16.20 -8.35 -2.48
C GLN A 49 -17.42 -7.50 -2.82
N MET A 50 -17.41 -6.19 -2.54
CA MET A 50 -18.48 -5.27 -2.93
C MET A 50 -18.59 -5.08 -4.46
N ASN A 51 -17.52 -5.36 -5.22
CA ASN A 51 -17.55 -5.29 -6.67
C ASN A 51 -16.70 -6.40 -7.31
N THR A 52 -17.29 -7.59 -7.40
CA THR A 52 -16.67 -8.79 -7.97
C THR A 52 -16.32 -8.70 -9.45
N ARG A 53 -16.78 -7.67 -10.18
CA ARG A 53 -16.45 -7.47 -11.60
C ARG A 53 -15.01 -7.00 -11.81
N ILE A 54 -14.34 -6.51 -10.77
CA ILE A 54 -12.98 -5.98 -10.85
C ILE A 54 -11.97 -7.13 -10.65
N SER A 55 -11.24 -7.48 -11.70
CA SER A 55 -10.22 -8.55 -11.67
C SER A 55 -8.87 -8.12 -11.10
N LYS A 56 -8.58 -6.81 -11.07
CA LYS A 56 -7.33 -6.23 -10.56
C LYS A 56 -7.64 -5.02 -9.67
N PRO A 57 -8.06 -5.25 -8.41
CA PRO A 57 -8.54 -4.19 -7.52
C PRO A 57 -7.42 -3.33 -6.94
N VAL A 58 -6.17 -3.81 -6.98
CA VAL A 58 -5.04 -3.13 -6.34
C VAL A 58 -4.46 -2.07 -7.25
N GLY A 59 -4.50 -0.81 -6.81
CA GLY A 59 -3.68 0.28 -7.35
C GLY A 59 -2.56 0.62 -6.37
N HIS A 60 -1.31 0.45 -6.78
CA HIS A 60 -0.13 0.76 -5.97
C HIS A 60 0.71 1.82 -6.68
N ILE A 61 1.11 2.87 -5.95
CA ILE A 61 2.01 3.92 -6.45
C ILE A 61 3.23 3.97 -5.54
N ALA A 62 4.40 3.70 -6.10
CA ALA A 62 5.67 3.89 -5.42
C ALA A 62 6.25 5.25 -5.82
N LEU A 63 6.59 6.08 -4.83
CA LEU A 63 7.28 7.34 -5.01
C LEU A 63 8.73 7.18 -4.57
N SER A 64 9.67 7.49 -5.47
CA SER A 64 11.10 7.50 -5.16
C SER A 64 11.61 8.93 -5.21
N PHE A 65 12.14 9.40 -4.08
CA PHE A 65 12.76 10.70 -3.96
C PHE A 65 14.26 10.60 -4.24
N LYS A 66 14.86 11.72 -4.64
CA LYS A 66 16.31 11.76 -4.81
C LYS A 66 16.98 11.76 -3.42
N PRO A 67 18.19 11.21 -3.27
CA PRO A 67 18.92 11.26 -2.00
C PRO A 67 19.09 12.68 -1.46
N GLU A 68 19.28 13.67 -2.34
CA GLU A 68 19.45 15.08 -1.97
C GLU A 68 18.19 15.72 -1.36
N ASP A 69 17.02 15.11 -1.54
CA ASP A 69 15.75 15.61 -0.99
C ASP A 69 15.49 15.08 0.43
N LYS A 70 16.38 14.26 1.01
CA LYS A 70 16.17 13.57 2.28
C LYS A 70 15.76 14.53 3.42
N ASP A 71 16.42 15.67 3.54
CA ASP A 71 16.14 16.65 4.61
C ASP A 71 14.79 17.37 4.44
N LYS A 72 14.16 17.25 3.27
CA LYS A 72 12.82 17.80 2.99
C LYS A 72 11.70 16.77 3.23
N LEU A 73 12.04 15.49 3.41
CA LEU A 73 11.08 14.42 3.67
C LEU A 73 10.80 14.39 5.17
N THR A 74 9.76 15.11 5.57
CA THR A 74 9.25 15.14 6.94
C THR A 74 7.88 14.46 6.97
N ASP A 75 7.64 13.65 8.00
CA ASP A 75 6.36 12.97 8.25
C ASP A 75 5.29 13.94 8.80
#